data_AF-W4QTG4-F1
#
_entry.id   AF-W4QTG4-F1
#
_cell.length_a   1.000
_cell.length_b   1.000
_cell.length_c   1.000
_cell.angle_alpha   90.00
_cell.angle_beta   90.00
_cell.angle_gamma   90.00
#
_symmetry.space_group_name_H-M   'P 1'
#
loop_
_entity.id
_entity.type
_entity.pdbx_description
1 polymer ?
#
loop_
_entity_poly.entity_id
_entity_poly.type
_entity_poly.pdbx_seq_one_letter_code
_entity_poly.pdbx_strand_id
1 'polypeptide(L)'
;MNHLKESYHLLATFKQPNHLYLASHSNDYHYFWIRDAVYMSLPYLDKDCPTFTDTMRAILDVFLRYEWKIDIHTSQRPQAMYEYIHARYCPDGFEIHEQEWGHAQHDMIGAFLFAIGTGMYKYKKNIFRNERDHNIVQKLVLYLMCCRYWEDEDNGMWKKTEKFMLVALVHA
;
A
#
# COMPACT_ATOMS: atom_id res chain seq x y z
N MET A 1 16.53 15.19 -24.58
CA MET A 1 16.47 14.76 -23.17
C MET A 1 15.55 13.55 -23.11
N ASN A 2 15.99 12.41 -22.57
CA ASN A 2 15.12 11.22 -22.50
C ASN A 2 14.41 11.22 -21.15
N HIS A 3 13.28 11.92 -21.10
CA HIS A 3 12.49 12.10 -19.87
C HIS A 3 12.12 10.78 -19.19
N LEU A 4 11.88 9.72 -19.96
CA LEU A 4 11.58 8.40 -19.39
C LEU A 4 12.76 7.86 -18.59
N LYS A 5 13.97 7.93 -19.16
CA LYS A 5 15.20 7.48 -18.48
C LYS A 5 15.44 8.29 -17.20
N GLU A 6 15.20 9.60 -17.24
CA GLU A 6 15.30 10.48 -16.08
C GLU A 6 14.27 10.12 -15.00
N SER A 7 13.03 9.79 -15.38
CA SER A 7 12.02 9.31 -14.44
C SER A 7 12.45 8.03 -13.72
N TYR A 8 13.03 7.05 -14.42
CA TYR A 8 13.57 5.85 -13.77
C TYR A 8 14.74 6.15 -12.83
N HIS A 9 15.63 7.06 -13.21
CA HIS A 9 16.72 7.49 -12.33
C HIS A 9 16.19 8.16 -11.07
N LEU A 10 15.19 9.02 -11.20
CA LEU A 10 14.54 9.69 -10.07
C LEU A 10 13.80 8.69 -9.17
N LEU A 11 13.04 7.74 -9.73
CA LEU A 11 12.39 6.69 -8.93
C LEU A 11 13.40 5.88 -8.12
N ALA A 12 14.58 5.61 -8.69
CA ALA A 12 15.64 4.90 -7.98
C ALA A 12 16.18 5.67 -6.76
N THR A 13 16.12 7.01 -6.72
CA THR A 13 16.58 7.78 -5.56
C THR A 13 15.61 7.70 -4.38
N PHE A 14 14.32 7.48 -4.63
CA PHE A 14 13.31 7.35 -3.59
C PHE A 14 13.29 5.95 -2.94
N LYS A 15 13.78 4.92 -3.64
CA LYS A 15 13.81 3.54 -3.14
C LYS A 15 14.81 3.38 -1.99
N GLN A 16 14.36 2.84 -0.88
CA GLN A 16 15.15 2.58 0.32
C GLN A 16 15.72 1.15 0.34
N PRO A 17 16.72 0.85 1.20
CA PRO A 17 17.30 -0.49 1.31
C PRO A 17 16.29 -1.58 1.67
N ASN A 18 15.23 -1.25 2.40
CA ASN A 18 14.10 -2.15 2.72
C ASN A 18 13.09 -2.31 1.56
N HIS A 19 13.41 -1.81 0.36
CA HIS A 19 12.61 -1.86 -0.87
C HIS A 19 11.30 -1.05 -0.85
N LEU A 20 11.06 -0.29 0.21
CA LEU A 20 10.01 0.72 0.27
C LEU A 20 10.47 2.01 -0.44
N TYR A 21 9.52 2.87 -0.79
CA TYR A 21 9.81 4.17 -1.41
C TYR A 21 9.40 5.30 -0.49
N LEU A 22 10.27 6.31 -0.38
CA LEU A 22 9.89 7.59 0.23
C LEU A 22 8.96 8.35 -0.72
N ALA A 23 7.92 8.99 -0.18
CA ALA A 23 7.07 9.88 -0.97
C ALA A 23 7.84 11.16 -1.41
N SER A 24 8.81 11.61 -0.61
CA SER A 24 9.67 12.76 -0.92
C SER A 24 10.98 12.70 -0.13
N HIS A 25 12.01 13.39 -0.63
CA HIS A 25 13.22 13.69 0.14
C HIS A 25 13.05 14.90 1.07
N SER A 26 11.96 15.66 0.95
CA SER A 26 11.66 16.78 1.85
C SER A 26 11.29 16.27 3.25
N ASN A 27 11.69 17.01 4.28
CA ASN A 27 11.40 16.66 5.68
C ASN A 27 9.89 16.50 5.95
N ASP A 28 9.06 17.32 5.31
CA ASP A 28 7.59 17.31 5.54
C ASP A 28 6.88 16.08 4.93
N TYR A 29 7.52 15.41 3.98
CA TYR A 29 6.97 14.25 3.27
C TYR A 29 7.92 13.04 3.29
N HIS A 30 8.83 13.01 4.27
CA HIS A 30 9.81 11.95 4.45
C HIS A 30 9.18 10.70 5.09
N TYR A 31 8.18 10.15 4.42
CA TYR A 31 7.39 9.01 4.88
C TYR A 31 7.26 7.98 3.77
N PHE A 32 7.07 6.73 4.18
CA PHE A 32 6.60 5.68 3.30
C PHE A 32 5.06 5.75 3.24
N TRP A 33 4.51 5.87 2.04
CA TRP A 33 3.07 5.73 1.77
C TRP A 33 2.85 4.45 0.96
N ILE A 34 1.95 3.57 1.41
CA ILE A 34 1.70 2.28 0.73
C ILE A 34 1.30 2.51 -0.73
N ARG A 35 0.35 3.42 -0.96
CA ARG A 35 -0.12 3.78 -2.30
C ARG A 35 1.02 4.25 -3.20
N ASP A 36 1.84 5.19 -2.71
CA ASP A 36 2.91 5.80 -3.49
C ASP A 36 3.95 4.74 -3.89
N ALA A 37 4.32 3.84 -2.97
CA ALA A 37 5.23 2.74 -3.26
C ALA A 37 4.66 1.73 -4.25
N VAL A 38 3.35 1.44 -4.18
CA VAL A 38 2.67 0.64 -5.21
C VAL A 38 2.87 1.30 -6.58
N TYR A 39 2.46 2.57 -6.74
CA TYR A 39 2.54 3.26 -8.02
C TYR A 39 3.99 3.45 -8.52
N MET A 40 4.94 3.73 -7.64
CA MET A 40 6.36 3.85 -7.99
C MET A 40 7.00 2.53 -8.42
N SER A 41 6.43 1.40 -8.01
CA SER A 41 6.89 0.06 -8.43
C SER A 41 6.30 -0.40 -9.76
N LEU A 42 5.13 0.10 -10.17
CA LEU A 42 4.43 -0.32 -11.39
C LEU A 42 5.25 -0.21 -12.69
N PRO A 43 6.12 0.81 -12.90
CA PRO A 43 6.97 0.87 -14.10
C PRO A 43 7.91 -0.34 -14.25
N TYR A 44 8.16 -1.09 -13.18
CA TYR A 44 9.01 -2.29 -13.17
C TYR A 44 8.23 -3.59 -13.34
N LEU A 45 6.90 -3.52 -13.45
CA LEU A 45 6.00 -4.68 -13.49
C LEU A 45 6.27 -5.59 -14.69
N ASP A 46 6.55 -5.02 -15.85
CA ASP A 46 6.85 -5.74 -17.10
C ASP A 46 8.35 -5.95 -17.34
N LYS A 47 9.21 -5.52 -16.41
CA LYS A 47 10.66 -5.59 -16.54
C LYS A 47 11.22 -6.86 -15.91
N ASP A 48 12.32 -7.37 -16.47
CA ASP A 48 13.08 -8.47 -15.89
C ASP A 48 14.02 -7.95 -14.79
N CYS A 49 13.43 -7.55 -13.68
CA CYS A 49 14.14 -7.13 -12.48
C CYS A 49 13.27 -7.41 -11.24
N PRO A 50 13.87 -7.48 -10.05
CA PRO A 50 13.13 -7.84 -8.84
C PRO A 50 12.39 -6.66 -8.22
N THR A 51 12.63 -5.42 -8.69
CA THR A 51 12.12 -4.19 -8.04
C THR A 51 10.64 -4.24 -7.68
N PHE A 52 9.77 -4.60 -8.62
CA PHE A 52 8.34 -4.70 -8.35
C PHE A 52 8.04 -5.76 -7.27
N THR A 53 8.60 -6.96 -7.43
CA THR A 53 8.39 -8.08 -6.50
C THR A 53 8.90 -7.78 -5.10
N ASP A 54 10.09 -7.18 -4.99
CA ASP A 54 10.70 -6.83 -3.71
C ASP A 54 9.89 -5.77 -2.98
N THR A 55 9.37 -4.77 -3.70
CA THR A 55 8.50 -3.75 -3.11
C THR A 55 7.17 -4.34 -2.65
N MET A 56 6.53 -5.22 -3.43
CA MET A 56 5.29 -5.89 -2.98
C MET A 56 5.53 -6.74 -1.73
N ARG A 57 6.68 -7.43 -1.64
CA ARG A 57 7.07 -8.20 -0.45
C ARG A 57 7.35 -7.32 0.76
N ALA A 58 8.00 -6.18 0.56
CA ALA A 58 8.23 -5.21 1.64
C ALA A 58 6.90 -4.64 2.18
N ILE A 59 5.91 -4.41 1.32
CA ILE A 59 4.56 -4.01 1.73
C ILE A 59 3.86 -5.16 2.49
N LEU A 60 3.99 -6.42 2.03
CA LEU A 60 3.50 -7.59 2.79
C LEU A 60 4.12 -7.65 4.18
N ASP A 61 5.41 -7.36 4.32
CA ASP A 61 6.10 -7.34 5.63
C ASP A 61 5.53 -6.27 6.56
N VAL A 62 5.10 -5.12 6.03
CA VAL A 62 4.38 -4.10 6.81
C VAL A 62 3.03 -4.64 7.28
N PHE A 63 2.22 -5.25 6.40
CA PHE A 63 0.94 -5.82 6.82
C PHE A 63 1.09 -6.96 7.83
N LEU A 64 2.08 -7.84 7.64
CA LEU A 64 2.36 -8.95 8.55
C LEU A 64 2.82 -8.47 9.94
N ARG A 65 3.55 -7.35 10.01
CA ARG A 65 3.95 -6.72 11.28
C ARG A 65 2.74 -6.29 12.11
N TYR A 66 1.70 -5.80 11.43
CA TYR A 66 0.46 -5.33 12.04
C TYR A 66 -0.70 -6.32 11.86
N GLU A 67 -0.40 -7.60 11.63
CA GLU A 67 -1.39 -8.66 11.40
C GLU A 67 -2.41 -8.74 12.55
N TRP A 68 -1.96 -8.55 13.79
CA TRP A 68 -2.82 -8.53 14.98
C TRP A 68 -3.91 -7.46 14.92
N LYS A 69 -3.60 -6.28 14.36
CA LYS A 69 -4.55 -5.17 14.20
C LYS A 69 -5.54 -5.50 13.09
N ILE A 70 -5.04 -6.02 11.98
CA ILE A 70 -5.87 -6.44 10.83
C ILE A 70 -6.84 -7.54 11.25
N ASP A 71 -6.40 -8.49 12.08
CA ASP A 71 -7.21 -9.61 12.57
C ASP A 71 -8.46 -9.15 13.33
N ILE A 72 -8.31 -8.19 14.25
CA ILE A 72 -9.44 -7.58 14.96
C ILE A 72 -10.46 -7.05 13.93
N HIS A 73 -9.94 -6.31 12.94
CA HIS A 73 -10.76 -5.64 11.94
C HIS A 73 -11.21 -6.51 10.77
N THR A 74 -11.01 -7.82 10.84
CA THR A 74 -11.76 -8.78 10.00
C THR A 74 -13.16 -9.07 10.55
N SER A 75 -13.41 -8.75 11.81
CA SER A 75 -14.67 -9.04 12.52
C SER A 75 -15.34 -7.83 13.17
N GLN A 76 -14.56 -6.78 13.45
CA GLN A 76 -15.04 -5.57 14.10
C GLN A 76 -14.63 -4.33 13.29
N ARG A 77 -15.58 -3.44 12.98
CA ARG A 77 -15.24 -2.19 12.28
C ARG A 77 -14.35 -1.29 13.15
N PRO A 78 -13.29 -0.68 12.58
CA PRO A 78 -12.56 0.38 13.26
C PRO A 78 -13.52 1.47 13.77
N GLN A 79 -13.38 1.86 15.03
CA GLN A 79 -14.16 2.91 15.68
C GLN A 79 -13.35 4.20 15.89
N ALA A 80 -12.02 4.08 15.90
CA ALA A 80 -11.10 5.20 16.07
C ALA A 80 -10.05 5.25 14.95
N MET A 81 -9.49 6.43 14.67
CA MET A 81 -8.58 6.62 13.54
C MET A 81 -7.32 5.76 13.59
N TYR A 82 -6.80 5.48 14.79
CA TYR A 82 -5.60 4.64 14.99
C TYR A 82 -5.84 3.13 14.80
N GLU A 83 -7.11 2.72 14.75
CA GLU A 83 -7.52 1.34 14.52
C GLU A 83 -7.48 0.97 13.03
N TYR A 84 -7.63 1.96 12.14
CA TYR A 84 -7.45 1.75 10.71
C TYR A 84 -6.02 1.33 10.38
N ILE A 85 -5.86 0.55 9.32
CA ILE A 85 -4.53 0.30 8.75
C ILE A 85 -3.94 1.65 8.33
N HIS A 86 -2.75 1.99 8.82
CA HIS A 86 -2.16 3.30 8.58
C HIS A 86 -1.82 3.48 7.10
N ALA A 87 -2.18 4.63 6.54
CA ALA A 87 -1.83 4.96 5.15
C ALA A 87 -0.34 5.28 4.93
N ARG A 88 0.35 5.71 6.00
CA ARG A 88 1.77 6.07 6.00
C ARG A 88 2.52 5.60 7.24
N TYR A 89 3.82 5.42 7.07
CA TYR A 89 4.74 4.88 8.06
C TYR A 89 6.05 5.68 8.04
N CYS A 90 6.84 5.51 9.10
CA CYS A 90 8.24 5.90 9.11
C CYS A 90 9.01 5.21 7.94
N PRO A 91 10.14 5.77 7.50
CA PRO A 91 10.96 5.17 6.43
C PRO A 91 11.36 3.71 6.64
N ASP A 92 11.40 3.26 7.90
CA ASP A 92 11.69 1.89 8.34
C ASP A 92 10.45 0.96 8.36
N GLY A 93 9.28 1.48 7.97
CA GLY A 93 8.02 0.75 7.86
C GLY A 93 7.25 0.61 9.18
N PHE A 94 7.62 1.32 10.24
CA PHE A 94 6.84 1.34 11.49
C PHE A 94 5.76 2.42 11.47
N GLU A 95 4.60 2.10 12.06
CA GLU A 95 3.51 3.04 12.28
C GLU A 95 3.97 4.25 13.09
N ILE A 96 3.40 5.40 12.76
CA ILE A 96 3.63 6.66 13.46
C ILE A 96 2.53 6.80 14.50
N HIS A 97 2.90 6.94 15.77
CA HIS A 97 1.92 6.98 16.88
C HIS A 97 1.83 8.36 17.53
N GLU A 98 2.81 9.23 17.28
CA GLU A 98 2.89 10.58 17.85
C GLU A 98 2.08 11.62 17.07
N GLN A 99 1.43 11.21 15.97
CA GLN A 99 0.68 12.10 15.08
C GLN A 99 -0.67 11.46 14.73
N GLU A 100 -1.76 12.16 15.02
CA GLU A 100 -3.07 11.78 14.51
C GLU A 100 -3.19 12.25 13.05
N TRP A 101 -3.34 11.31 12.13
CA TRP A 101 -3.38 11.59 10.69
C TRP A 101 -4.54 10.82 10.06
N GLY A 102 -5.10 11.32 8.94
CA GLY A 102 -6.22 10.68 8.23
C GLY A 102 -5.90 9.27 7.71
N HIS A 103 -5.86 8.26 8.59
CA HIS A 103 -5.43 6.90 8.32
C HIS A 103 -6.46 6.07 7.57
N ALA A 104 -7.75 6.38 7.73
CA ALA A 104 -8.82 5.79 6.93
C ALA A 104 -8.61 6.16 5.46
N GLN A 105 -7.94 5.27 4.73
CA GLN A 105 -7.65 5.34 3.29
C GLN A 105 -7.68 3.93 2.73
N HIS A 106 -8.84 3.52 2.22
CA HIS A 106 -9.02 2.16 1.70
C HIS A 106 -8.40 1.98 0.31
N ASP A 107 -8.19 3.09 -0.41
CA ASP A 107 -7.59 3.12 -1.75
C ASP A 107 -6.19 2.51 -1.79
N MET A 108 -5.39 2.67 -0.74
CA MET A 108 -4.05 2.06 -0.65
C MET A 108 -4.10 0.52 -0.61
N ILE A 109 -5.12 -0.05 0.03
CA ILE A 109 -5.33 -1.50 0.07
C ILE A 109 -5.81 -1.97 -1.32
N GLY A 110 -6.75 -1.25 -1.92
CA GLY A 110 -7.23 -1.54 -3.28
C GLY A 110 -6.10 -1.51 -4.32
N ALA A 111 -5.24 -0.49 -4.29
CA ALA A 111 -4.09 -0.36 -5.17
C ALA A 111 -3.11 -1.53 -5.01
N PHE A 112 -2.84 -1.93 -3.76
CA PHE A 112 -1.98 -3.06 -3.45
C PHE A 112 -2.56 -4.39 -3.96
N LEU A 113 -3.85 -4.66 -3.70
CA LEU A 113 -4.52 -5.87 -4.17
C LEU A 113 -4.52 -5.96 -5.71
N PHE A 114 -4.75 -4.84 -6.40
CA PHE A 114 -4.65 -4.78 -7.85
C PHE A 114 -3.22 -5.06 -8.34
N ALA A 115 -2.21 -4.47 -7.71
CA ALA A 115 -0.82 -4.67 -8.10
C ALA A 115 -0.41 -6.14 -7.95
N ILE A 116 -0.72 -6.78 -6.81
CA ILE A 116 -0.45 -8.22 -6.61
C ILE A 116 -1.20 -9.07 -7.63
N GLY A 117 -2.51 -8.86 -7.78
CA GLY A 117 -3.34 -9.61 -8.72
C GLY A 117 -2.81 -9.49 -10.16
N THR A 118 -2.51 -8.28 -10.61
CA THR A 118 -1.95 -8.02 -11.94
C THR A 118 -0.57 -8.66 -12.09
N GLY A 119 0.33 -8.47 -11.12
CA GLY A 119 1.68 -9.02 -11.15
C GLY A 119 1.69 -10.54 -11.23
N MET A 120 0.88 -11.22 -10.44
CA MET A 120 0.82 -12.68 -10.42
C MET A 120 0.08 -13.24 -11.62
N TYR A 121 -1.11 -12.72 -11.95
CA TYR A 121 -1.96 -13.29 -12.99
C TYR A 121 -1.47 -12.95 -14.40
N LYS A 122 -1.17 -11.67 -14.67
CA LYS A 122 -0.81 -11.17 -16.00
C LYS A 122 0.69 -11.28 -16.28
N TYR A 123 1.53 -10.95 -15.29
CA TYR A 123 2.98 -10.87 -15.48
C TYR A 123 3.76 -12.04 -14.87
N LYS A 124 3.07 -13.03 -14.27
CA LYS A 124 3.66 -14.24 -13.67
C LYS A 124 4.78 -13.96 -12.65
N LYS A 125 4.70 -12.81 -11.96
CA LYS A 125 5.63 -12.45 -10.89
C LYS A 125 5.41 -13.37 -9.68
N ASN A 126 6.48 -13.96 -9.18
CA ASN A 126 6.44 -14.76 -7.95
C ASN A 126 6.52 -13.83 -6.72
N ILE A 127 5.37 -13.37 -6.23
CA ILE A 127 5.30 -12.41 -5.12
C ILE A 127 5.27 -13.14 -3.76
N PHE A 128 4.31 -14.05 -3.56
CA PHE A 128 4.16 -14.77 -2.30
C PHE A 128 5.34 -15.69 -2.02
N ARG A 129 5.85 -15.62 -0.80
CA ARG A 129 6.95 -16.44 -0.30
C ARG A 129 6.45 -17.74 0.33
N ASN A 130 5.28 -17.68 0.96
CA ASN A 130 4.67 -18.80 1.68
C ASN A 130 3.16 -18.53 1.90
N GLU A 131 2.48 -19.47 2.57
CA GLU A 131 1.05 -19.37 2.90
C GLU A 131 0.71 -18.16 3.77
N ARG A 132 1.64 -17.66 4.58
CA ARG A 132 1.41 -16.48 5.42
C ARG A 132 1.18 -15.22 4.58
N ASP A 133 1.93 -15.05 3.49
CA ASP A 133 1.72 -13.95 2.53
C ASP A 133 0.33 -14.05 1.86
N HIS A 134 -0.12 -15.25 1.55
CA HIS A 134 -1.47 -15.46 1.01
C HIS A 134 -2.54 -15.11 2.05
N ASN A 135 -2.36 -15.56 3.30
CA ASN A 135 -3.32 -15.36 4.38
C ASN A 135 -3.48 -13.88 4.74
N ILE A 136 -2.38 -13.10 4.79
CA ILE A 136 -2.48 -11.66 5.04
C ILE A 136 -3.22 -10.95 3.92
N VAL A 137 -3.04 -11.33 2.65
CA VAL A 137 -3.81 -10.78 1.53
C VAL A 137 -5.30 -11.11 1.67
N GLN A 138 -5.64 -12.34 2.07
CA GLN A 138 -7.04 -12.70 2.33
C GLN A 138 -7.64 -11.88 3.48
N LYS A 139 -6.87 -11.61 4.54
CA LYS A 139 -7.29 -10.76 5.66
C LYS A 139 -7.52 -9.32 5.22
N LEU A 140 -6.73 -8.77 4.29
CA LEU A 140 -6.99 -7.43 3.73
C LEU A 140 -8.33 -7.34 3.00
N VAL A 141 -8.72 -8.39 2.28
CA VAL A 141 -10.06 -8.47 1.64
C VAL A 141 -11.16 -8.49 2.71
N LEU A 142 -10.99 -9.31 3.76
CA LEU A 142 -11.95 -9.38 4.86
C LEU A 142 -12.05 -8.06 5.63
N TYR A 143 -10.92 -7.38 5.83
CA TYR A 143 -10.85 -6.05 6.43
C TYR A 143 -11.69 -5.05 5.63
N LEU A 144 -11.47 -4.96 4.30
CA LEU A 144 -12.25 -4.06 3.45
C LEU A 144 -13.76 -4.34 3.51
N MET A 145 -14.14 -5.62 3.55
CA MET A 145 -15.54 -6.03 3.71
C MET A 145 -16.11 -5.67 5.08
N CYS A 146 -15.34 -5.87 6.15
CA CYS A 146 -15.72 -5.52 7.51
C CYS A 146 -15.94 -4.01 7.64
N CYS A 147 -15.01 -3.19 7.15
CA CYS A 147 -15.13 -1.74 7.09
C CYS A 147 -16.33 -1.28 6.25
N ARG A 148 -16.82 -2.13 5.32
CA ARG A 148 -17.78 -1.75 4.27
C ARG A 148 -17.24 -0.56 3.50
N TYR A 149 -16.05 -0.69 2.90
CA TYR A 149 -15.31 0.41 2.27
C TYR A 149 -16.13 1.26 1.26
N TRP A 150 -17.22 0.71 0.70
CA TRP A 150 -18.13 1.42 -0.22
C TRP A 150 -19.15 2.33 0.48
N GLU A 151 -19.29 2.19 1.80
CA GLU A 151 -20.16 2.96 2.71
C GLU A 151 -19.37 3.67 3.82
N ASP A 152 -18.07 3.39 3.94
CA ASP A 152 -17.16 3.99 4.90
C ASP A 152 -16.60 5.31 4.34
N GLU A 153 -16.86 6.41 5.03
CA GLU A 153 -16.22 7.69 4.71
C GLU A 153 -14.73 7.56 5.01
N ASP A 154 -13.90 7.76 3.98
CA ASP A 154 -12.46 7.74 4.12
C ASP A 154 -11.87 9.07 3.64
N ASN A 155 -10.59 9.29 3.93
CA ASN A 155 -9.92 10.55 3.63
C ASN A 155 -9.58 10.71 2.12
N GLY A 156 -9.87 9.68 1.31
CA GLY A 156 -9.48 9.56 -0.08
C GLY A 156 -7.98 9.72 -0.34
N MET A 157 -7.57 9.59 -1.60
CA MET A 157 -6.19 9.79 -2.05
C MET A 157 -5.62 11.17 -1.65
N TRP A 158 -6.47 12.20 -1.60
CA TRP A 158 -6.08 13.59 -1.38
C TRP A 158 -6.14 14.08 0.07
N LYS A 159 -6.51 13.21 1.03
CA LYS A 159 -6.43 13.48 2.48
C LYS A 159 -7.26 14.70 2.95
N LYS A 160 -8.33 15.06 2.21
CA LYS A 160 -9.02 16.35 2.38
C LYS A 160 -10.54 16.30 2.31
N THR A 161 -11.16 15.13 2.07
CA THR A 161 -12.62 15.06 2.00
C THR A 161 -13.16 13.69 2.38
N GLU A 162 -14.10 13.66 3.32
CA GLU A 162 -14.98 12.52 3.65
C GLU A 162 -15.93 12.23 2.48
N LYS A 163 -15.43 11.64 1.39
CA LYS A 163 -16.27 11.17 0.27
C LYS A 163 -15.71 9.90 -0.36
N PHE A 164 -16.63 8.96 -0.62
CA PHE A 164 -16.44 7.67 -1.29
C PHE A 164 -15.44 7.71 -2.43
N MET A 165 -14.31 7.01 -2.27
CA MET A 165 -13.42 6.75 -3.40
C MET A 165 -12.88 5.32 -3.38
N LEU A 166 -13.70 4.42 -3.90
CA LEU A 166 -13.20 3.22 -4.56
C LEU A 166 -13.92 3.02 -5.91
N VAL A 167 -13.67 3.93 -6.85
CA VAL A 167 -14.04 3.71 -8.26
C VAL A 167 -12.79 3.87 -9.11
N ALA A 168 -12.02 2.78 -9.23
CA ALA A 168 -11.05 2.66 -10.32
C ALA A 168 -10.76 1.21 -10.78
N LEU A 169 -11.21 0.16 -10.06
CA LEU A 169 -10.65 -1.18 -10.28
C LEU A 169 -11.67 -2.33 -10.47
N VAL A 170 -12.98 -2.05 -10.53
CA VAL A 170 -14.00 -3.11 -10.76
C VAL A 170 -14.47 -3.18 -12.24
N HIS A 171 -13.93 -2.36 -13.14
CA HIS A 171 -14.35 -2.32 -14.56
C HIS A 171 -13.20 -2.28 -15.58
N ALA A 172 -12.05 -2.90 -15.28
CA ALA A 172 -10.94 -3.02 -16.24
C ALA A 172 -10.54 -4.48 -16.48
#